data_AF-A0A932RN92-F1
#
_entry.id   AF-A0A932RN92-F1
#
_cell.length_a   1.000
_cell.length_b   1.000
_cell.length_c   1.000
_cell.angle_alpha   90.00
_cell.angle_beta   90.00
_cell.angle_gamma   90.00
#
_symmetry.space_group_name_H-M   'P 1'
#
loop_
_entity.id
_entity.type
_entity.pdbx_description
1 polymer ?
#
loop_
_entity_poly.entity_id
_entity_poly.type
_entity_poly.pdbx_seq_one_letter_code
_entity_poly.pdbx_strand_id
1 'polypeptide(L)' 'MSRKPRVQRTAEEKWEIVQEGIKSGNISETCRRYSIAPTLFYRW' A
#
# COMPACT_ATOMS: atom_id res chain seq x y z
N MET A 1 1.71 -23.21 1.53
CA MET A 1 1.43 -21.82 1.12
C MET A 1 2.75 -21.05 1.05
N SER A 2 3.26 -20.77 -0.15
CA SER A 2 4.48 -19.98 -0.32
C SER A 2 4.21 -18.52 0.02
N ARG A 3 4.96 -17.95 0.97
CA ARG A 3 4.86 -16.52 1.30
C ARG A 3 5.32 -15.74 0.06
N LYS A 4 4.46 -14.86 -0.47
CA LYS A 4 4.85 -13.93 -1.53
C LYS A 4 6.07 -13.12 -1.06
N PRO A 5 7.07 -12.90 -1.93
CA PRO A 5 8.24 -12.11 -1.57
C PRO A 5 7.79 -10.73 -1.09
N ARG A 6 8.38 -10.26 0.01
CA ARG A 6 8.12 -8.91 0.52
C ARG A 6 8.66 -7.92 -0.50
N VAL A 7 7.76 -7.18 -1.15
CA VAL A 7 8.14 -6.06 -2.02
C VAL A 7 8.80 -5.01 -1.12
N GLN A 8 10.10 -4.80 -1.30
CA GLN A 8 10.82 -3.72 -0.65
C GLN A 8 10.54 -2.44 -1.43
N ARG A 9 9.79 -1.53 -0.82
CA ARG A 9 9.48 -0.20 -1.36
C ARG A 9 10.32 0.85 -0.63
N THR A 10 10.78 1.86 -1.36
CA THR A 10 11.43 3.02 -0.75
C THR A 10 10.44 3.82 0.11
N ALA A 11 10.93 4.78 0.89
CA ALA A 11 10.06 5.65 1.67
C ALA A 11 9.19 6.54 0.76
N GLU A 12 9.73 7.00 -0.35
CA GLU A 12 9.04 7.84 -1.34
C GLU A 12 7.87 7.09 -1.98
N GLU A 13 8.09 5.85 -2.46
CA GLU A 13 7.02 5.05 -3.04
C GLU A 13 5.88 4.77 -2.05
N LYS A 14 6.21 4.54 -0.77
CA LYS A 14 5.18 4.37 0.28
C LYS A 14 4.37 5.66 0.44
N TRP A 15 5.05 6.80 0.46
CA TRP A 15 4.42 8.10 0.62
C TRP A 15 3.47 8.42 -0.55
N GLU A 16 3.89 8.16 -1.79
CA GLU A 16 3.04 8.34 -2.97
C GLU A 16 1.76 7.50 -2.90
N ILE A 17 1.87 6.24 -2.49
CA ILE A 17 0.72 5.33 -2.35
C ILE A 17 -0.24 5.80 -1.25
N VAL A 18 0.31 6.24 -0.11
CA VAL A 18 -0.50 6.78 1.00
C VAL A 18 -1.25 8.03 0.57
N GLN A 19 -0.56 8.95 -0.12
CA GLN A 19 -1.18 10.16 -0.68
C GLN A 19 -2.28 9.83 -1.68
N GLU A 20 -2.08 8.87 -2.58
CA GLU A 20 -3.12 8.42 -3.51
C GLU A 20 -4.36 7.89 -2.77
N GLY A 21 -4.16 7.02 -1.77
CA GLY A 21 -5.26 6.44 -1.00
C GLY A 21 -6.06 7.46 -0.19
N ILE A 22 -5.37 8.45 0.39
CA ILE A 22 -6.02 9.57 1.11
C ILE A 22 -6.78 10.47 0.14
N LYS A 23 -6.18 10.83 -1.00
CA LYS A 23 -6.78 11.72 -1.99
C LYS A 23 -7.99 11.10 -2.69
N SER A 24 -7.93 9.80 -2.96
CA SER A 24 -9.03 9.03 -3.56
C SER A 24 -10.17 8.78 -2.55
N GLY A 25 -9.85 8.72 -1.26
CA GLY A 25 -10.80 8.33 -0.20
C GLY A 25 -11.13 6.83 -0.20
N ASN A 26 -10.60 6.06 -1.16
CA ASN A 26 -10.81 4.61 -1.29
C ASN A 26 -9.52 3.81 -1.06
N ILE A 27 -9.13 3.73 0.21
CA ILE A 27 -7.93 3.00 0.65
C ILE A 27 -7.97 1.51 0.25
N SER A 28 -9.17 0.90 0.22
CA SER A 28 -9.32 -0.51 -0.15
C SER A 28 -8.95 -0.78 -1.61
N GLU A 29 -9.35 0.12 -2.51
CA GLU A 29 -9.00 0.03 -3.92
C GLU A 29 -7.51 0.26 -4.13
N THR A 30 -6.94 1.29 -3.49
CA THR A 30 -5.48 1.56 -3.53
C THR A 30 -4.69 0.36 -3.01
N CYS A 31 -5.08 -0.22 -1.88
CA CYS A 31 -4.44 -1.44 -1.34
C CYS A 31 -4.51 -2.61 -2.33
N ARG A 32 -5.65 -2.79 -3.02
CA ARG A 32 -5.81 -3.84 -4.02
C ARG A 32 -4.92 -3.61 -5.24
N ARG A 33 -4.84 -2.37 -5.74
CA ARG A 33 -4.05 -1.96 -6.90
C ARG A 33 -2.55 -2.23 -6.69
N TYR A 34 -2.04 -1.85 -5.52
CA TYR A 34 -0.63 -2.03 -5.17
C TYR A 34 -0.32 -3.36 -4.46
N SER A 35 -1.31 -4.25 -4.32
CA SER A 35 -1.18 -5.52 -3.58
C SER A 35 -0.59 -5.31 -2.17
N ILE A 36 -1.10 -4.31 -1.46
CA ILE A 36 -0.74 -3.96 -0.10
C ILE A 36 -1.83 -4.46 0.84
N ALA A 37 -1.44 -5.02 1.99
CA ALA A 37 -2.39 -5.33 3.03
C ALA A 37 -2.92 -4.02 3.66
N PRO A 38 -4.23 -3.87 3.93
CA PRO A 38 -4.78 -2.66 4.55
C PRO A 38 -4.07 -2.30 5.86
N THR A 39 -3.74 -3.31 6.67
CA THR A 39 -2.99 -3.14 7.92
C THR A 39 -1.59 -2.57 7.72
N LEU A 40 -0.97 -2.81 6.56
CA LEU A 40 0.34 -2.26 6.20
C LEU A 40 0.21 -0.81 5.73
N PHE A 41 -0.86 -0.47 5.02
CA PHE A 41 -1.16 0.91 4.61
C PHE A 41 -1.33 1.82 5.83
N TYR A 42 -2.14 1.43 6.83
CA TYR A 42 -2.33 2.23 8.05
C TYR A 42 -1.09 2.32 8.97
N ARG A 43 -0.05 1.52 8.68
CA ARG A 43 1.21 1.55 9.42
C ARG A 43 2.25 2.47 8.77
N TRP A 44 2.02 2.89 7.53
CA TRP A 44 2.85 3.85 6.80
C TRP A 44 2.30 5.26 7.03
#